data_AF-A0A6N6M4Z6-F1
#
_entry.id   AF-A0A6N6M4Z6-F1
#
_cell.length_a   1.000
_cell.length_b   1.000
_cell.length_c   1.000
_cell.angle_alpha   90.00
_cell.angle_beta   90.00
_cell.angle_gamma   90.00
#
_symmetry.space_group_name_H-M   'P 1'
#
loop_
_entity.id
_entity.type
_entity.pdbx_description
1 polymer ?
#
loop_
_entity_poly.entity_id
_entity_poly.type
_entity_poly.pdbx_seq_one_letter_code
_entity_poly.pdbx_strand_id
1 'polypeptide(L)'
;MKRILILFVLAAFTFACGNGGSDSKKEKTEKEPMSKEEMLTEISKIEKDLEKNPENNYEGRAERLAKVLKSYADAYPQDSLAPEMLFKSANVFITIKNYDRAVGTFNRIAKHYSDWIKVPETVYMTGFVYDYHMNQKGRAKEYYEKVIDNYPDHVFAQEARVAIQHLGKTDEELIEEFEAKNKAENKAS
;
A
#
# COMPACT_ATOMS: atom_id res chain seq x y z
N MET A 1 22.72 27.77 26.65
CA MET A 1 21.97 28.22 27.85
C MET A 1 21.24 29.52 27.55
N LYS A 2 19.91 29.48 27.46
CA LYS A 2 18.98 30.58 27.80
C LYS A 2 17.57 30.08 27.49
N ARG A 3 16.79 29.89 28.57
CA ARG A 3 15.37 29.52 28.56
C ARG A 3 14.58 30.72 28.03
N ILE A 4 13.80 30.54 26.98
CA ILE A 4 12.86 31.55 26.50
C ILE A 4 11.48 31.19 27.07
N LEU A 5 11.13 31.94 28.12
CA LEU A 5 9.82 32.00 28.74
C LEU A 5 8.98 32.95 27.88
N ILE A 6 7.90 32.46 27.25
CA ILE A 6 6.92 33.32 26.57
C ILE A 6 5.62 33.25 27.35
N LEU A 7 5.41 34.28 28.17
CA LEU A 7 4.14 34.70 28.76
C LEU A 7 3.65 35.90 27.95
N PHE A 8 2.45 35.84 27.38
CA PHE A 8 1.66 36.98 26.86
C PHE A 8 0.40 36.39 26.17
N VAL A 9 -0.85 36.85 26.29
CA VAL A 9 -1.52 37.99 26.94
C VAL A 9 -2.99 37.54 27.11
N LEU A 10 -3.58 37.77 28.27
CA LEU A 10 -5.03 37.79 28.48
C LEU A 10 -5.60 39.04 27.81
N ALA A 11 -6.34 38.88 26.71
CA ALA A 11 -7.15 39.95 26.13
C ALA A 11 -8.63 39.65 26.42
N ALA A 12 -9.14 40.27 27.48
CA ALA A 12 -10.58 40.42 27.70
C ALA A 12 -11.09 41.53 26.78
N PHE A 13 -11.95 41.19 25.82
CA PHE A 13 -12.74 42.18 25.08
C PHE A 13 -14.22 41.94 25.33
N THR A 14 -14.85 42.99 25.86
CA THR A 14 -16.25 43.09 26.23
C THR A 14 -17.15 43.33 25.01
N PHE A 15 -18.26 42.60 25.01
CA PHE A 15 -19.55 42.75 24.33
C PHE A 15 -19.80 43.97 23.42
N ALA A 16 -20.26 43.69 22.19
CA ALA A 16 -21.18 44.54 21.43
C ALA A 16 -22.15 43.65 20.62
N CYS A 17 -23.45 43.76 20.87
CA CYS A 17 -24.51 43.10 20.09
C CYS A 17 -24.73 43.83 18.75
N GLY A 18 -24.91 43.07 17.66
CA GLY A 18 -25.31 43.63 16.37
C GLY A 18 -25.41 42.59 15.25
N ASN A 19 -26.60 41.99 15.14
CA ASN A 19 -27.30 41.56 13.92
C ASN A 19 -26.55 40.81 12.78
N GLY A 20 -26.90 39.52 12.62
CA GLY A 20 -27.22 38.95 11.31
C GLY A 20 -26.07 38.50 10.41
N GLY A 21 -25.45 37.36 10.72
CA GLY A 21 -24.57 36.64 9.80
C GLY A 21 -24.51 35.17 10.20
N SER A 22 -25.25 34.32 9.50
CA SER A 22 -25.30 32.87 9.71
C SER A 22 -24.03 32.22 9.15
N ASP A 23 -22.91 32.37 9.84
CA ASP A 23 -21.73 31.53 9.62
C ASP A 23 -21.74 30.35 10.61
N SER A 24 -22.30 29.24 10.12
CA SER A 24 -22.17 27.94 10.77
C SER A 24 -20.70 27.51 10.75
N LYS A 25 -19.99 27.84 11.83
CA LYS A 25 -18.74 27.16 12.20
C LYS A 25 -19.05 25.67 12.30
N LYS A 26 -18.67 24.91 11.27
CA LYS A 26 -18.53 23.45 11.37
C LYS A 26 -17.39 23.16 12.33
N GLU A 27 -17.74 23.00 13.59
CA GLU A 27 -16.93 22.39 14.62
C GLU A 27 -16.61 20.96 14.18
N LYS A 28 -15.42 20.76 13.59
CA LYS A 28 -14.88 19.42 13.37
C LYS A 28 -14.57 18.86 14.75
N THR A 29 -15.47 18.05 15.27
CA THR A 29 -15.20 17.17 16.40
C THR A 29 -14.13 16.19 15.93
N GLU A 30 -12.85 16.48 16.22
CA GLU A 30 -11.79 15.48 16.15
C GLU A 30 -12.12 14.44 17.21
N LYS A 31 -12.86 13.39 16.83
CA LYS A 31 -12.97 12.19 17.64
C LYS A 31 -11.55 11.68 17.84
N GLU A 32 -11.17 11.43 19.08
CA GLU A 32 -9.91 10.76 19.37
C GLU A 32 -9.81 9.51 18.48
N PRO A 33 -8.62 9.24 17.89
CA PRO A 33 -8.45 8.07 17.06
C PRO A 33 -8.82 6.83 17.88
N MET A 34 -9.60 5.92 17.28
CA MET A 34 -9.93 4.64 17.93
C MET A 34 -8.65 4.00 18.46
N SER A 35 -8.70 3.37 19.63
CA SER A 35 -7.54 2.70 20.21
C SER A 35 -7.01 1.60 19.27
N LYS A 36 -5.73 1.22 19.45
CA LYS A 36 -5.08 0.21 18.63
C LYS A 36 -5.88 -1.10 18.65
N GLU A 37 -6.34 -1.51 19.84
CA GLU A 37 -7.11 -2.72 20.07
C GLU A 37 -8.48 -2.67 19.36
N GLU A 38 -9.15 -1.51 19.38
CA GLU A 38 -10.41 -1.31 18.67
C GLU A 38 -10.24 -1.40 17.16
N MET A 39 -9.18 -0.78 16.60
CA MET A 39 -8.88 -0.88 15.18
C MET A 39 -8.59 -2.32 14.75
N LEU A 40 -7.79 -3.07 15.52
CA LEU A 40 -7.47 -4.47 15.23
C LEU A 40 -8.71 -5.37 15.33
N THR A 41 -9.56 -5.13 16.31
CA THR A 41 -10.84 -5.84 16.45
C THR A 41 -11.73 -5.58 15.24
N GLU A 42 -11.80 -4.34 14.79
CA GLU A 42 -12.60 -3.97 13.61
C GLU A 42 -12.04 -4.60 12.32
N ILE A 43 -10.72 -4.58 12.13
CA ILE A 43 -10.05 -5.26 11.01
C ILE A 43 -10.42 -6.75 10.99
N SER A 44 -10.27 -7.44 12.13
CA SER A 44 -10.58 -8.87 12.23
C SER A 44 -12.05 -9.18 11.94
N LYS A 45 -12.96 -8.29 12.35
CA LYS A 45 -14.39 -8.44 12.08
C LYS A 45 -14.69 -8.35 10.58
N ILE A 46 -14.08 -7.39 9.87
CA ILE A 46 -14.26 -7.24 8.42
C ILE A 46 -13.67 -8.43 7.67
N GLU A 47 -12.45 -8.86 8.04
CA GLU A 47 -11.79 -10.03 7.42
C GLU A 47 -12.67 -11.28 7.55
N LYS A 48 -13.21 -11.57 8.75
CA LYS A 48 -14.12 -12.70 8.98
C LYS A 48 -15.42 -12.58 8.19
N ASP A 49 -15.94 -11.38 8.02
CA ASP A 49 -17.16 -11.18 7.24
C ASP A 49 -16.92 -11.37 5.73
N LEU A 50 -15.77 -10.93 5.22
CA LEU A 50 -15.35 -11.19 3.83
C LEU A 50 -15.18 -12.69 3.57
N GLU A 51 -14.61 -13.42 4.52
CA GLU A 51 -14.45 -14.88 4.44
C GLU A 51 -15.80 -15.62 4.44
N LYS A 52 -16.70 -15.25 5.36
CA LYS A 52 -17.98 -15.94 5.52
C LYS A 52 -19.00 -15.63 4.43
N ASN A 53 -18.93 -14.43 3.85
CA ASN A 53 -19.93 -13.92 2.92
C ASN A 53 -19.30 -13.44 1.61
N PRO A 54 -18.53 -14.25 0.86
CA PRO A 54 -17.69 -13.76 -0.24
C PRO A 54 -18.47 -13.12 -1.40
N GLU A 55 -19.75 -13.43 -1.58
CA GLU A 55 -20.56 -12.91 -2.69
C GLU A 55 -21.24 -11.57 -2.39
N ASN A 56 -21.55 -11.30 -1.12
CA ASN A 56 -22.39 -10.15 -0.74
C ASN A 56 -21.57 -8.85 -0.70
N ASN A 57 -21.69 -7.95 -1.68
CA ASN A 57 -20.99 -6.64 -1.66
C ASN A 57 -19.49 -6.78 -1.29
N TYR A 58 -18.79 -7.72 -1.94
CA TYR A 58 -17.38 -7.97 -1.65
C TYR A 58 -16.54 -6.71 -1.83
N GLU A 59 -16.70 -6.03 -2.96
CA GLU A 59 -15.90 -4.85 -3.30
C GLU A 59 -16.05 -3.73 -2.26
N GLY A 60 -17.28 -3.39 -1.84
CA GLY A 60 -17.50 -2.35 -0.84
C GLY A 60 -16.92 -2.69 0.53
N ARG A 61 -16.93 -3.97 0.91
CA ARG A 61 -16.36 -4.43 2.20
C ARG A 61 -14.85 -4.55 2.16
N ALA A 62 -14.29 -5.01 1.04
CA ALA A 62 -12.85 -5.03 0.80
C ALA A 62 -12.29 -3.59 0.73
N GLU A 63 -12.98 -2.67 0.06
CA GLU A 63 -12.67 -1.24 0.07
C GLU A 63 -12.66 -0.68 1.50
N ARG A 64 -13.63 -1.08 2.33
CA ARG A 64 -13.67 -0.71 3.75
C ARG A 64 -12.48 -1.29 4.52
N LEU A 65 -12.15 -2.56 4.31
CA LEU A 65 -10.98 -3.19 4.93
C LEU A 65 -9.69 -2.43 4.58
N ALA A 66 -9.46 -2.17 3.29
CA ALA A 66 -8.27 -1.46 2.81
C ALA A 66 -8.13 -0.06 3.45
N LYS A 67 -9.26 0.65 3.64
CA LYS A 67 -9.29 1.95 4.33
C LYS A 67 -8.94 1.83 5.81
N VAL A 68 -9.55 0.90 6.54
CA VAL A 68 -9.27 0.72 7.98
C VAL A 68 -7.82 0.31 8.23
N LEU A 69 -7.27 -0.57 7.39
CA LEU A 69 -5.85 -0.95 7.42
C LEU A 69 -4.92 0.27 7.24
N LYS A 70 -5.23 1.16 6.30
CA LYS A 70 -4.48 2.42 6.13
C LYS A 70 -4.63 3.35 7.31
N SER A 71 -5.84 3.51 7.84
CA SER A 71 -6.10 4.33 9.02
C SER A 71 -5.32 3.84 10.24
N TYR A 72 -5.14 2.52 10.40
CA TYR A 72 -4.26 1.97 11.44
C TYR A 72 -2.83 2.48 11.28
N ALA A 73 -2.26 2.37 10.07
CA ALA A 73 -0.90 2.83 9.81
C ALA A 73 -0.74 4.36 9.87
N ASP A 74 -1.83 5.12 9.67
CA ASP A 74 -1.87 6.57 9.85
C ASP A 74 -1.88 6.96 11.33
N ALA A 75 -2.67 6.26 12.14
CA ALA A 75 -2.79 6.52 13.58
C ALA A 75 -1.58 6.01 14.38
N TYR A 76 -0.97 4.91 13.94
CA TYR A 76 0.10 4.21 14.66
C TYR A 76 1.35 3.99 13.79
N PRO A 77 1.96 5.04 13.21
CA PRO A 77 3.04 4.89 12.23
C PRO A 77 4.36 4.32 12.80
N GLN A 78 4.52 4.31 14.13
CA GLN A 78 5.70 3.72 14.80
C GLN A 78 5.45 2.27 15.24
N ASP A 79 4.23 1.77 15.05
CA ASP A 79 3.89 0.39 15.39
C ASP A 79 4.52 -0.57 14.39
N SER A 80 5.09 -1.67 14.88
CA SER A 80 5.72 -2.67 14.01
C SER A 80 4.75 -3.33 13.02
N LEU A 81 3.43 -3.28 13.29
CA LEU A 81 2.40 -3.75 12.37
C LEU A 81 2.03 -2.73 11.29
N ALA A 82 2.39 -1.45 11.43
CA ALA A 82 2.01 -0.41 10.46
C ALA A 82 2.40 -0.75 9.00
N PRO A 83 3.64 -1.19 8.68
CA PRO A 83 3.97 -1.58 7.30
C PRO A 83 3.22 -2.84 6.86
N GLU A 84 2.95 -3.80 7.76
CA GLU A 84 2.15 -4.99 7.47
C GLU A 84 0.69 -4.61 7.15
N MET A 85 0.09 -3.64 7.85
CA MET A 85 -1.26 -3.15 7.56
C MET A 85 -1.33 -2.45 6.20
N LEU A 86 -0.32 -1.65 5.86
CA LEU A 86 -0.21 -1.05 4.53
C LEU A 86 -0.06 -2.11 3.45
N PHE A 87 0.76 -3.14 3.68
CA PHE A 87 0.96 -4.22 2.72
C PHE A 87 -0.34 -4.99 2.47
N LYS A 88 -1.06 -5.35 3.53
CA LYS A 88 -2.41 -5.93 3.41
C LYS A 88 -3.36 -5.01 2.64
N SER A 89 -3.36 -3.71 2.93
CA SER A 89 -4.21 -2.74 2.23
C SER A 89 -3.91 -2.69 0.73
N ALA A 90 -2.63 -2.66 0.35
CA ALA A 90 -2.22 -2.68 -1.04
C ALA A 90 -2.71 -3.94 -1.77
N ASN A 91 -2.57 -5.11 -1.15
CA ASN A 91 -3.07 -6.37 -1.72
C ASN A 91 -4.60 -6.37 -1.87
N VAL A 92 -5.33 -5.87 -0.87
CA VAL A 92 -6.78 -5.72 -0.99
C VAL A 92 -7.15 -4.79 -2.15
N PHE A 93 -6.42 -3.68 -2.34
CA PHE A 93 -6.62 -2.81 -3.51
C PHE A 93 -6.37 -3.52 -4.84
N ILE A 94 -5.37 -4.41 -4.93
CA ILE A 94 -5.16 -5.25 -6.14
C ILE A 94 -6.40 -6.12 -6.38
N THR A 95 -6.91 -6.78 -5.34
CA THR A 95 -8.08 -7.67 -5.45
C THR A 95 -9.32 -6.94 -5.98
N ILE A 96 -9.56 -5.70 -5.52
CA ILE A 96 -10.65 -4.85 -6.03
C ILE A 96 -10.25 -3.99 -7.24
N LYS A 97 -9.19 -4.37 -7.93
CA LYS A 97 -8.71 -3.75 -9.18
C LYS A 97 -8.37 -2.25 -9.08
N ASN A 98 -8.08 -1.78 -7.88
CA ASN A 98 -7.68 -0.40 -7.64
C ASN A 98 -6.16 -0.24 -7.64
N TYR A 99 -5.57 -0.46 -8.81
CA TYR A 99 -4.12 -0.59 -8.98
C TYR A 99 -3.35 0.67 -8.61
N ASP A 100 -3.87 1.85 -8.90
CA ASP A 100 -3.23 3.12 -8.53
C ASP A 100 -3.08 3.26 -7.01
N ARG A 101 -4.13 2.88 -6.24
CA ARG A 101 -4.06 2.90 -4.77
C ARG A 101 -3.18 1.79 -4.21
N ALA A 102 -3.14 0.62 -4.85
CA ALA A 102 -2.21 -0.43 -4.49
C ALA A 102 -0.76 0.05 -4.61
N VAL A 103 -0.37 0.58 -5.77
CA VAL A 103 0.97 1.10 -6.01
C VAL A 103 1.30 2.27 -5.08
N GLY A 104 0.38 3.23 -4.91
CA GLY A 104 0.58 4.33 -3.98
C GLY A 104 0.82 3.85 -2.54
N THR A 105 0.18 2.76 -2.13
CA THR A 105 0.32 2.17 -0.79
C THR A 105 1.65 1.42 -0.66
N PHE A 106 2.07 0.63 -1.65
CA PHE A 106 3.40 0.00 -1.66
C PHE A 106 4.53 1.03 -1.66
N ASN A 107 4.43 2.08 -2.47
CA ASN A 107 5.42 3.16 -2.49
C ASN A 107 5.54 3.87 -1.14
N ARG A 108 4.44 4.00 -0.40
CA ARG A 108 4.48 4.51 0.97
C ARG A 108 5.28 3.60 1.89
N ILE A 109 5.12 2.28 1.77
CA ILE A 109 5.89 1.31 2.56
C ILE A 109 7.39 1.47 2.27
N ALA A 110 7.79 1.38 1.00
CA ALA A 110 9.20 1.49 0.61
C ALA A 110 9.83 2.82 1.04
N LYS A 111 9.06 3.91 1.07
CA LYS A 111 9.54 5.24 1.47
C LYS A 111 9.67 5.42 2.99
N HIS A 112 8.71 4.92 3.76
CA HIS A 112 8.58 5.26 5.18
C HIS A 112 8.96 4.12 6.13
N TYR A 113 9.09 2.91 5.61
CA TYR A 113 9.41 1.70 6.37
C TYR A 113 10.54 0.93 5.67
N SER A 114 11.61 1.63 5.26
CA SER A 114 12.73 1.09 4.47
C SER A 114 13.42 -0.12 5.11
N ASP A 115 13.35 -0.22 6.44
CA ASP A 115 14.02 -1.27 7.22
C ASP A 115 13.10 -2.49 7.42
N TRP A 116 11.87 -2.44 6.92
CA TRP A 116 10.94 -3.56 7.03
C TRP A 116 11.34 -4.70 6.11
N ILE A 117 11.34 -5.93 6.62
CA ILE A 117 11.91 -7.10 5.94
C ILE A 117 11.27 -7.40 4.56
N LYS A 118 10.01 -6.98 4.35
CA LYS A 118 9.27 -7.18 3.09
C LYS A 118 9.34 -5.96 2.15
N VAL A 119 10.27 -5.02 2.34
CA VAL A 119 10.49 -3.94 1.36
C VAL A 119 10.88 -4.48 -0.03
N PRO A 120 11.77 -5.49 -0.17
CA PRO A 120 12.08 -6.06 -1.49
C PRO A 120 10.82 -6.61 -2.19
N GLU A 121 9.95 -7.30 -1.44
CA GLU A 121 8.65 -7.79 -1.91
C GLU A 121 7.75 -6.65 -2.36
N THR A 122 7.64 -5.59 -1.56
CA THR A 122 6.83 -4.40 -1.88
C THR A 122 7.24 -3.75 -3.21
N VAL A 123 8.55 -3.62 -3.45
CA VAL A 123 9.06 -3.03 -4.69
C VAL A 123 8.80 -3.97 -5.88
N TYR A 124 9.00 -5.28 -5.71
CA TYR A 124 8.68 -6.27 -6.74
C TYR A 124 7.19 -6.27 -7.09
N MET A 125 6.32 -6.33 -6.07
CA MET A 125 4.86 -6.31 -6.23
C MET A 125 4.38 -5.04 -6.93
N THR A 126 5.07 -3.91 -6.76
CA THR A 126 4.78 -2.69 -7.52
C THR A 126 5.07 -2.86 -9.01
N GLY A 127 6.20 -3.50 -9.36
CA GLY A 127 6.50 -3.88 -10.74
C GLY A 127 5.47 -4.84 -11.31
N PHE A 128 5.09 -5.88 -10.55
CA PHE A 128 4.05 -6.84 -10.91
C PHE A 128 2.71 -6.18 -11.23
N VAL A 129 2.26 -5.23 -10.40
CA VAL A 129 1.02 -4.50 -10.66
C VAL A 129 1.11 -3.68 -11.95
N TYR A 130 2.24 -3.00 -12.20
CA TYR A 130 2.42 -2.30 -13.48
C TYR A 130 2.39 -3.24 -14.67
N ASP A 131 3.01 -4.41 -14.54
CA ASP A 131 3.17 -5.38 -15.60
C ASP A 131 1.83 -6.03 -15.99
N TYR A 132 1.21 -6.70 -15.03
CA TYR A 132 0.08 -7.60 -15.26
C TYR A 132 -1.27 -6.90 -15.16
N HIS A 133 -1.38 -5.83 -14.39
CA HIS A 133 -2.67 -5.18 -14.14
C HIS A 133 -2.84 -3.86 -14.87
N MET A 134 -1.76 -3.11 -15.08
CA MET A 134 -1.82 -1.80 -15.73
C MET A 134 -1.24 -1.79 -17.15
N ASN A 135 -0.64 -2.89 -17.60
CA ASN A 135 0.03 -3.01 -18.89
C ASN A 135 1.09 -1.91 -19.16
N GLN A 136 1.72 -1.40 -18.10
CA GLN A 136 2.74 -0.35 -18.16
C GLN A 136 4.13 -0.98 -18.06
N LYS A 137 4.53 -1.69 -19.12
CA LYS A 137 5.77 -2.50 -19.14
C LYS A 137 7.03 -1.69 -18.80
N GLY A 138 7.14 -0.45 -19.28
CA GLY A 138 8.26 0.43 -18.93
C GLY A 138 8.38 0.65 -17.42
N ARG A 139 7.26 0.93 -16.75
CA ARG A 139 7.23 1.10 -15.29
C ARG A 139 7.47 -0.21 -14.56
N ALA A 140 6.92 -1.31 -15.04
CA ALA A 140 7.20 -2.63 -14.48
C ALA A 140 8.71 -2.89 -14.43
N LYS A 141 9.38 -2.69 -15.57
CA LYS A 141 10.83 -2.83 -15.68
C LYS A 141 11.59 -1.96 -14.68
N GLU A 142 11.23 -0.68 -14.55
CA GLU A 142 11.88 0.22 -13.58
C GLU A 142 11.82 -0.32 -12.14
N TYR A 143 10.69 -0.92 -11.72
CA TYR A 143 10.57 -1.48 -10.37
C TYR A 143 11.28 -2.82 -10.22
N TYR A 144 11.26 -3.67 -11.24
CA TYR A 144 12.04 -4.91 -11.25
C TYR A 144 13.55 -4.62 -11.16
N GLU A 145 14.05 -3.65 -11.93
CA GLU A 145 15.44 -3.19 -11.87
C GLU A 145 15.79 -2.63 -10.48
N LYS A 146 14.90 -1.86 -9.86
CA LYS A 146 15.11 -1.39 -8.47
C LYS A 146 15.29 -2.53 -7.47
N VAL A 147 14.55 -3.63 -7.58
CA VAL A 147 14.73 -4.78 -6.68
C VAL A 147 16.08 -5.44 -6.94
N ILE A 148 16.43 -5.62 -8.21
CA ILE A 148 17.69 -6.22 -8.65
C ILE A 148 18.89 -5.42 -8.13
N ASP A 149 18.84 -4.10 -8.23
CA ASP A 149 19.97 -3.23 -7.89
C ASP A 149 20.13 -3.07 -6.37
N ASN A 150 19.02 -2.96 -5.64
CA ASN A 150 19.07 -2.72 -4.19
C ASN A 150 19.12 -4.00 -3.35
N TYR A 151 18.65 -5.13 -3.90
CA TYR A 151 18.52 -6.40 -3.18
C TYR A 151 19.00 -7.60 -4.04
N PRO A 152 20.23 -7.57 -4.60
CA PRO A 152 20.65 -8.48 -5.67
C PRO A 152 20.59 -9.97 -5.33
N ASP A 153 20.75 -10.33 -4.05
CA ASP A 153 20.74 -11.71 -3.56
C ASP A 153 19.36 -12.17 -3.05
N HIS A 154 18.35 -11.28 -3.05
CA HIS A 154 17.02 -11.59 -2.56
C HIS A 154 16.22 -12.43 -3.58
N VAL A 155 15.29 -13.28 -3.10
CA VAL A 155 14.43 -14.11 -3.98
C VAL A 155 13.69 -13.27 -5.03
N PHE A 156 13.14 -12.12 -4.62
CA PHE A 156 12.48 -11.19 -5.55
C PHE A 156 13.41 -10.52 -6.58
N ALA A 157 14.73 -10.44 -6.34
CA ALA A 157 15.65 -10.01 -7.40
C ALA A 157 15.81 -11.10 -8.47
N GLN A 158 15.83 -12.38 -8.06
CA GLN A 158 15.84 -13.50 -9.00
C GLN A 158 14.54 -13.54 -9.81
N GLU A 159 13.39 -13.41 -9.14
CA GLU A 159 12.08 -13.32 -9.82
C GLU A 159 12.00 -12.11 -10.76
N ALA A 160 12.49 -10.94 -10.34
CA ALA A 160 12.54 -9.74 -11.17
C ALA A 160 13.38 -9.94 -12.45
N ARG A 161 14.52 -10.66 -12.37
CA ARG A 161 15.34 -10.96 -13.56
C ARG A 161 14.56 -11.81 -14.57
N VAL A 162 13.83 -12.81 -14.08
CA VAL A 162 12.97 -13.66 -14.92
C VAL A 162 11.81 -12.83 -15.50
N ALA A 163 11.16 -12.00 -14.68
CA ALA A 163 10.07 -11.14 -15.14
C ALA A 163 10.52 -10.20 -16.27
N ILE A 164 11.72 -9.61 -16.17
CA ILE A 164 12.29 -8.77 -17.24
C ILE A 164 12.54 -9.58 -18.52
N GLN A 165 13.00 -10.83 -18.44
CA GLN A 165 13.21 -11.68 -19.62
C GLN A 165 11.92 -11.99 -20.37
N HIS A 166 10.79 -12.06 -19.67
CA HIS A 166 9.48 -12.33 -20.24
C HIS A 166 8.67 -11.06 -20.55
N LEU A 167 9.18 -9.90 -20.15
CA LEU A 167 8.45 -8.65 -20.21
C LEU A 167 8.14 -8.26 -21.66
N GLY A 168 6.84 -8.16 -21.97
CA GLY A 168 6.36 -7.77 -23.29
C GLY A 168 6.35 -8.90 -24.33
N LYS A 169 6.75 -10.12 -23.95
CA LYS A 169 6.57 -11.30 -24.79
C LYS A 169 5.12 -11.74 -24.85
N THR A 170 4.72 -12.34 -25.97
CA THR A 170 3.42 -13.02 -26.09
C THR A 170 3.49 -14.43 -25.52
N ASP A 171 2.32 -15.03 -25.27
CA ASP A 171 2.23 -16.42 -24.80
C ASP A 171 2.86 -17.38 -25.82
N GLU A 172 2.70 -17.10 -27.11
CA GLU A 172 3.31 -17.88 -28.20
C GLU A 172 4.85 -17.81 -28.15
N GLU A 173 5.43 -16.62 -28.00
CA GLU A 173 6.88 -16.46 -27.88
C GLU A 173 7.44 -17.19 -26.66
N LEU A 174 6.70 -17.18 -25.54
CA LEU A 174 7.09 -17.91 -24.32
C LEU A 174 7.02 -19.44 -24.51
N ILE A 175 5.99 -19.94 -25.20
CA ILE A 175 5.85 -21.37 -25.52
C ILE A 175 7.00 -21.82 -26.44
N GLU A 176 7.29 -21.06 -27.50
CA GLU A 176 8.38 -21.38 -28.44
C GLU A 176 9.74 -21.44 -27.72
N GLU A 177 10.02 -20.48 -26.84
CA GLU A 177 11.26 -20.49 -26.04
C GLU A 177 11.35 -21.70 -25.11
N PHE A 178 10.23 -22.09 -24.50
CA PHE A 178 10.16 -23.27 -23.63
C PHE A 178 10.39 -24.57 -24.41
N GLU A 179 9.74 -24.73 -25.57
CA GLU A 179 9.93 -25.90 -26.44
C GLU A 179 11.38 -26.00 -26.96
N ALA A 180 11.97 -24.88 -27.35
CA ALA A 180 13.35 -24.83 -27.81
C ALA A 180 14.35 -25.24 -26.72
N LYS A 181 14.16 -24.77 -25.47
CA LYS A 181 14.98 -25.15 -24.31
C LYS A 181 14.87 -26.65 -24.02
N ASN A 182 13.66 -27.20 -23.93
CA ASN A 182 13.44 -28.63 -23.67
C ASN A 182 14.07 -29.51 -24.75
N LYS A 183 14.00 -29.09 -26.02
CA LYS A 183 14.64 -29.81 -27.13
C LYS A 183 16.17 -29.78 -27.05
N ALA A 184 16.75 -28.68 -26.57
CA ALA A 184 18.20 -28.55 -26.40
C ALA A 184 18.70 -29.43 -25.24
N GLU A 185 18.00 -29.43 -24.10
CA GLU A 185 18.34 -30.24 -22.92
C GLU A 185 18.25 -31.75 -23.20
N ASN A 186 17.19 -32.17 -23.89
CA ASN A 186 17.01 -33.56 -24.31
C ASN A 186 18.07 -34.05 -25.32
N LYS A 187 18.72 -33.13 -26.06
CA LYS A 187 19.83 -33.47 -26.97
C LYS A 187 21.19 -33.50 -26.27
N ALA A 188 21.30 -32.89 -25.10
CA ALA A 188 22.52 -32.80 -24.32
C ALA A 188 22.64 -33.90 -23.24
N SER A 189 21.56 -34.67 -23.03
CA SER A 189 21.49 -35.84 -22.13
C SER A 189 21.69 -37.15 -22.90
#